data_AF-A0A1F3C8L1-F1
#
_entry.id   AF-A0A1F3C8L1-F1
#
_cell.length_a   1.000
_cell.length_b   1.000
_cell.length_c   1.000
_cell.angle_alpha   90.00
_cell.angle_beta   90.00
_cell.angle_gamma   90.00
#
_symmetry.space_group_name_H-M   'P 1'
#
loop_
_entity.id
_entity.type
_entity.pdbx_description
1 polymer ?
#
loop_
_entity_poly.entity_id
_entity_poly.type
_entity_poly.pdbx_seq_one_letter_code
_entity_poly.pdbx_strand_id
1 'polypeptide(L)'
;MSDRRVALVVLVVLTPILMASGGYAAPLDLPVHGGTLRVAHSGEPPTIDLHWTSGAPTQDVAIHIFEGLFALSSQYEAKPMLVERWTVSPDRRRYVFVLRRGVPSITGAKWWPTTSWHRCSDGGRSPPAAAISSGTLRA
;
A
#
# COMPACT_ATOMS: atom_id res chain seq x y z
N MET A 1 -57.85 -30.27 22.63
CA MET A 1 -57.73 -30.73 21.21
C MET A 1 -57.39 -29.60 20.23
N SER A 2 -57.45 -28.32 20.63
CA SER A 2 -57.09 -27.13 19.83
C SER A 2 -55.58 -26.94 19.64
N ASP A 3 -54.78 -27.18 20.68
CA ASP A 3 -53.39 -26.70 20.71
C ASP A 3 -52.45 -27.50 19.81
N ARG A 4 -52.73 -28.79 19.63
CA ARG A 4 -51.99 -29.67 18.71
C ARG A 4 -52.28 -29.35 17.25
N ARG A 5 -53.44 -28.78 16.94
CA ARG A 5 -53.83 -28.36 15.59
C ARG A 5 -53.22 -27.00 15.24
N VAL A 6 -53.18 -26.07 16.20
CA VAL A 6 -52.52 -24.76 16.06
C VAL A 6 -51.00 -24.94 15.91
N ALA A 7 -50.37 -25.78 16.73
CA ALA A 7 -48.93 -26.05 16.64
C ALA A 7 -48.52 -26.66 15.27
N LEU A 8 -49.37 -27.51 14.69
CA LEU A 8 -49.11 -28.16 13.41
C LEU A 8 -49.29 -27.18 12.23
N VAL A 9 -50.24 -26.25 12.33
CA VAL A 9 -50.41 -25.17 11.34
C VAL A 9 -49.25 -24.17 11.41
N VAL A 10 -48.79 -23.79 12.60
CA VAL A 10 -47.64 -22.88 12.77
C VAL A 10 -46.35 -23.50 12.21
N LEU A 11 -46.13 -24.80 12.41
CA LEU A 11 -44.96 -25.52 11.89
C LEU A 11 -44.95 -25.63 10.35
N VAL A 12 -46.13 -25.78 9.73
CA VAL A 12 -46.29 -25.89 8.27
C VAL A 12 -46.16 -24.52 7.58
N VAL A 13 -46.50 -23.42 8.28
CA VAL A 13 -46.34 -22.05 7.74
C VAL A 13 -44.91 -21.52 7.91
N LEU A 14 -44.19 -21.95 8.95
CA LEU A 14 -42.80 -21.53 9.18
C LEU A 14 -41.75 -22.24 8.30
N THR A 15 -42.04 -23.46 7.83
CA THR A 15 -41.13 -24.24 6.98
C THR A 15 -40.88 -23.64 5.57
N PRO A 16 -41.85 -23.04 4.85
CA PRO A 16 -41.57 -22.38 3.58
C PRO A 16 -40.82 -21.03 3.74
N ILE A 17 -40.94 -20.35 4.89
CA ILE A 17 -40.25 -19.08 5.15
C ILE A 17 -38.74 -19.30 5.38
N LEU A 18 -38.36 -20.43 5.97
CA LEU A 18 -36.94 -20.78 6.20
C LEU A 18 -36.25 -21.36 4.96
N MET A 19 -37.02 -21.86 3.98
CA MET A 19 -36.50 -22.38 2.69
C MET A 19 -36.34 -21.30 1.62
N ALA A 20 -37.01 -20.16 1.75
CA ALA A 20 -36.86 -19.01 0.85
C ALA A 20 -35.57 -18.20 1.11
N SER A 21 -34.87 -18.45 2.24
CA SER A 21 -33.51 -17.97 2.50
C SER A 21 -32.45 -18.96 2.00
N GLY A 22 -32.66 -19.56 0.83
CA GLY A 22 -31.59 -20.22 0.09
C GLY A 22 -30.58 -19.15 -0.31
N GLY A 23 -29.49 -19.07 0.46
CA GLY A 23 -28.44 -18.08 0.28
C GLY A 23 -27.98 -18.05 -1.17
N TYR A 24 -28.09 -16.87 -1.79
CA TYR A 24 -27.36 -16.55 -3.00
C TYR A 24 -25.86 -16.67 -2.66
N ALA A 25 -25.27 -17.81 -2.95
CA ALA A 25 -23.82 -17.93 -3.01
C ALA A 25 -23.38 -17.12 -4.22
N ALA A 26 -23.02 -15.85 -4.00
CA ALA A 26 -22.29 -15.07 -4.98
C ALA A 26 -21.05 -15.89 -5.39
N PRO A 27 -20.71 -15.98 -6.69
CA PRO A 27 -19.50 -16.65 -7.11
C PRO A 27 -18.32 -16.03 -6.36
N LEU A 28 -17.53 -16.88 -5.70
CA LEU A 28 -16.27 -16.47 -5.10
C LEU A 28 -15.33 -16.10 -6.25
N ASP A 29 -15.14 -14.80 -6.46
CA ASP A 29 -14.20 -14.25 -7.43
C ASP A 29 -12.79 -14.46 -6.87
N LEU A 30 -12.29 -15.69 -7.04
CA LEU A 30 -10.99 -16.11 -6.56
C LEU A 30 -9.90 -15.40 -7.38
N PRO A 31 -8.86 -14.82 -6.75
CA PRO A 31 -7.78 -14.16 -7.47
C PRO A 31 -7.13 -15.11 -8.49
N VAL A 32 -7.21 -14.75 -9.77
CA VAL A 32 -6.54 -15.48 -10.85
C VAL A 32 -5.12 -14.94 -10.99
N HIS A 33 -4.13 -15.82 -10.90
CA HIS A 33 -2.74 -15.46 -11.15
C HIS A 33 -2.43 -15.43 -12.65
N GLY A 34 -1.67 -14.42 -13.06
CA GLY A 34 -1.22 -14.25 -14.45
C GLY A 34 -2.13 -13.33 -15.27
N GLY A 35 -1.70 -13.06 -16.50
CA GLY A 35 -2.32 -12.08 -17.39
C GLY A 35 -1.38 -10.93 -17.73
N THR A 36 -1.77 -10.12 -18.72
CA THR A 36 -1.02 -8.95 -19.16
C THR A 36 -1.93 -7.74 -19.11
N LEU A 37 -1.61 -6.78 -18.24
CA LEU A 37 -2.26 -5.49 -18.21
C LEU A 37 -1.60 -4.59 -19.26
N ARG A 38 -2.36 -4.17 -20.27
CA ARG A 38 -1.91 -3.20 -21.29
C ARG A 38 -2.59 -1.87 -21.01
N VAL A 39 -1.81 -0.86 -20.62
CA VAL A 39 -2.30 0.48 -20.30
C VAL A 39 -1.83 1.45 -21.38
N ALA A 40 -2.74 2.29 -21.88
CA ALA A 40 -2.37 3.41 -22.73
C ALA A 40 -1.79 4.52 -21.83
N HIS A 41 -0.54 4.90 -22.07
CA HIS A 41 0.13 5.92 -21.29
C HIS A 41 0.02 7.29 -21.94
N SER A 42 -0.04 8.35 -21.12
CA SER A 42 -0.26 9.72 -21.59
C SER A 42 0.89 10.29 -22.44
N GLY A 43 2.10 9.73 -22.30
CA GLY A 43 3.26 10.07 -23.11
C GLY A 43 4.52 9.35 -22.62
N GLU A 44 5.61 9.49 -23.37
CA GLU A 44 6.92 8.97 -22.93
C GLU A 44 7.45 9.79 -21.75
N PRO A 45 7.88 9.15 -20.64
CA PRO A 45 8.53 9.87 -19.56
C PRO A 45 9.87 10.46 -20.03
N PRO A 46 10.15 11.76 -19.77
CA PRO A 46 11.42 12.39 -20.18
C PRO A 46 12.65 11.85 -19.43
N THR A 47 12.42 11.24 -18.27
CA THR A 47 13.43 10.59 -17.42
C THR A 47 12.72 9.65 -16.44
N ILE A 48 13.47 8.77 -15.79
CA ILE A 48 12.98 7.94 -14.68
C ILE A 48 13.43 8.45 -13.31
N ASP A 49 14.28 9.49 -13.26
CA ASP A 49 14.71 10.10 -12.00
C ASP A 49 13.65 11.09 -11.51
N LEU A 50 12.94 10.71 -10.43
CA LEU A 50 11.92 11.54 -9.78
C LEU A 50 12.48 12.85 -9.18
N HIS A 51 13.79 12.96 -8.97
CA HIS A 51 14.39 14.20 -8.49
C HIS A 51 14.51 15.28 -9.58
N TRP A 52 14.45 14.89 -10.86
CA TRP A 52 14.69 15.79 -11.98
C TRP A 52 13.42 16.32 -12.64
N THR A 53 12.28 15.67 -12.39
CA THR A 53 11.01 16.00 -13.06
C THR A 53 9.84 15.93 -12.11
N SER A 54 8.87 16.83 -12.32
CA SER A 54 7.55 16.80 -11.70
C SER A 54 6.47 16.27 -12.67
N GLY A 55 6.85 15.80 -13.86
CA GLY A 55 5.93 15.33 -14.88
C GLY A 55 5.18 14.06 -14.48
N ALA A 56 3.86 14.05 -14.69
CA ALA A 56 3.00 12.90 -14.43
C ALA A 56 3.44 11.61 -15.16
N PRO A 57 3.89 11.63 -16.44
CA PRO A 57 4.30 10.41 -17.12
C PRO A 57 5.44 9.65 -16.42
N THR A 58 6.38 10.37 -15.80
CA THR A 58 7.45 9.78 -15.00
C THR A 58 6.92 9.25 -13.66
N GLN A 59 6.04 10.00 -13.00
CA GLN A 59 5.46 9.58 -11.71
C GLN A 59 4.66 8.28 -11.85
N ASP A 60 3.83 8.18 -12.89
CA ASP A 60 2.99 7.01 -13.16
C ASP A 60 3.82 5.73 -13.34
N VAL A 61 4.99 5.82 -13.97
CA VAL A 61 5.90 4.66 -14.09
C VAL A 61 6.68 4.44 -12.79
N ALA A 62 7.11 5.51 -12.14
CA ALA A 62 7.96 5.46 -10.96
C ALA A 62 7.28 4.81 -9.74
N ILE A 63 5.96 4.98 -9.58
CA ILE A 63 5.19 4.30 -8.50
C ILE A 63 5.22 2.76 -8.59
N HIS A 64 5.57 2.20 -9.74
CA HIS A 64 5.71 0.76 -9.95
C HIS A 64 7.14 0.26 -9.74
N ILE A 65 8.13 1.15 -9.72
CA ILE A 65 9.55 0.83 -9.61
C ILE A 65 10.08 1.15 -8.21
N PHE A 66 9.67 2.28 -7.65
CA PHE A 66 10.12 2.77 -6.36
C PHE A 66 9.06 2.60 -5.29
N GLU A 67 9.53 2.37 -4.06
CA GLU A 67 8.67 2.21 -2.90
C GLU A 67 8.89 3.35 -1.91
N GLY A 68 7.81 4.01 -1.50
CA GLY A 68 7.83 5.11 -0.54
C GLY A 68 7.70 4.66 0.91
N LEU A 69 7.86 5.61 1.85
CA LEU A 69 7.56 5.35 3.27
C LEU A 69 6.08 5.03 3.49
N PHE A 70 5.22 5.79 2.81
CA PHE A 70 3.77 5.65 2.78
C PHE A 70 3.29 5.66 1.32
N ALA A 71 2.14 5.05 1.08
CA ALA A 71 1.39 5.09 -0.17
C ALA A 71 -0.01 5.63 0.08
N LEU A 72 -0.68 6.10 -0.97
CA LEU A 72 -2.09 6.49 -0.88
C LEU A 72 -2.97 5.29 -1.18
N SER A 73 -4.01 5.11 -0.38
CA SER A 73 -5.07 4.14 -0.65
C SER A 73 -6.05 4.65 -1.71
N SER A 74 -6.96 3.78 -2.16
CA SER A 74 -8.08 4.16 -3.03
C SER A 74 -8.96 5.28 -2.49
N GLN A 75 -8.92 5.53 -1.18
CA GLN A 75 -9.65 6.60 -0.50
C GLN A 75 -8.76 7.84 -0.26
N TYR A 76 -7.57 7.90 -0.89
CA TYR A 76 -6.56 8.94 -0.69
C TYR A 76 -6.05 9.07 0.76
N GLU A 77 -6.16 8.01 1.54
CA GLU A 77 -5.58 7.94 2.88
C GLU A 77 -4.14 7.44 2.83
N ALA A 78 -3.25 8.05 3.61
CA ALA A 78 -1.87 7.61 3.74
C ALA A 78 -1.80 6.26 4.50
N LYS A 79 -1.31 5.23 3.83
CA LYS A 79 -1.06 3.90 4.38
C LYS A 79 0.43 3.59 4.43
N PRO A 80 0.94 2.96 5.51
CA PRO A 80 2.34 2.58 5.61
C PRO A 80 2.70 1.55 4.53
N MET A 81 3.88 1.71 3.92
CA MET A 81 4.38 0.82 2.87
C MET A 81 5.74 0.21 3.28
N LEU A 82 6.79 1.03 3.38
CA LEU A 82 8.09 0.63 3.96
C LEU A 82 8.15 0.76 5.49
N VAL A 83 7.35 1.65 6.05
CA VAL A 83 7.35 1.95 7.49
C VAL A 83 6.58 0.86 8.25
N GLU A 84 7.24 0.26 9.24
CA GLU A 84 6.61 -0.65 10.20
C GLU A 84 6.00 0.14 11.37
N ARG A 85 6.74 1.13 11.89
CA ARG A 85 6.32 1.99 12.99
C ARG A 85 6.90 3.39 12.83
N TRP A 86 6.19 4.41 13.30
CA TRP A 86 6.74 5.76 13.36
C TRP A 86 6.37 6.45 14.66
N THR A 87 7.19 7.41 15.08
CA THR A 87 6.90 8.30 16.20
C THR A 87 7.09 9.75 15.77
N VAL A 88 6.25 10.62 16.31
CA VAL A 88 6.29 12.06 16.07
C VAL A 88 6.51 12.75 17.40
N SER A 89 7.48 13.65 17.47
CA SER A 89 7.73 14.43 18.68
C SER A 89 6.59 15.42 18.95
N PRO A 90 6.36 15.83 20.23
CA PRO A 90 5.29 16.76 20.56
C PRO A 90 5.37 18.10 19.83
N ASP A 91 6.59 18.56 19.53
CA ASP A 91 6.88 19.79 18.78
C ASP A 91 6.76 19.62 17.25
N ARG A 92 6.44 18.41 16.75
CA ARG A 92 6.34 18.04 15.32
C ARG A 92 7.58 18.35 14.48
N ARG A 93 8.76 18.47 15.11
CA ARG A 93 10.04 18.73 14.43
C ARG A 93 10.89 17.49 14.21
N ARG A 94 10.56 16.38 14.87
CA ARG A 94 11.28 15.11 14.75
C ARG A 94 10.30 13.98 14.43
N TYR A 95 10.62 13.30 13.33
CA TYR A 95 9.91 12.12 12.86
C TYR A 95 10.89 10.96 12.84
N VAL A 96 10.56 9.87 13.54
CA VAL A 96 11.38 8.66 13.55
C VAL A 96 10.59 7.57 12.86
N PHE A 97 11.15 7.01 11.79
CA PHE A 97 10.55 5.92 11.03
C PHE A 97 11.35 4.63 11.25
N VAL A 98 10.68 3.59 11.71
CA VAL A 98 11.20 2.23 11.80
C VAL A 98 10.73 1.49 10.56
N LEU A 99 11.68 0.97 9.79
CA LEU A 99 11.43 0.34 8.50
C LEU A 99 11.39 -1.18 8.62
N ARG A 100 10.61 -1.82 7.75
CA ARG A 100 10.52 -3.28 7.68
C ARG A 100 11.88 -3.89 7.32
N ARG A 101 12.20 -5.06 7.89
CA ARG A 101 13.49 -5.73 7.68
C ARG A 101 13.51 -6.59 6.42
N GLY A 102 14.69 -6.72 5.82
CA GLY A 102 14.93 -7.67 4.73
C GLY A 102 14.36 -7.25 3.37
N VAL A 103 14.15 -5.96 3.13
CA VAL A 103 13.69 -5.47 1.81
C VAL A 103 14.85 -5.56 0.82
N PRO A 104 14.75 -6.42 -0.22
CA PRO A 104 15.76 -6.46 -1.26
C PRO A 104 15.60 -5.24 -2.17
N SER A 105 16.72 -4.70 -2.66
CA SER A 105 16.69 -3.77 -3.78
C SER A 105 16.52 -4.54 -5.09
N ILE A 106 16.11 -3.86 -6.15
CA ILE A 106 16.01 -4.45 -7.50
C ILE A 106 17.33 -5.07 -7.99
N THR A 107 18.47 -4.57 -7.51
CA THR A 107 19.82 -5.05 -7.84
C THR A 107 20.33 -6.13 -6.86
N GLY A 108 19.53 -6.53 -5.86
CA GLY A 108 19.92 -7.53 -4.85
C GLY A 108 20.92 -7.03 -3.80
N ALA A 109 21.40 -5.78 -3.91
CA ALA A 109 22.22 -5.15 -2.89
C ALA A 109 21.40 -4.80 -1.64
N LYS A 110 22.04 -4.82 -0.47
CA LYS A 110 21.44 -4.38 0.80
C LYS A 110 20.98 -2.93 0.68
N TRP A 111 19.70 -2.69 0.89
CA TRP A 111 19.10 -1.36 0.84
C TRP A 111 19.55 -0.50 2.04
N TRP A 112 19.88 0.78 1.79
CA TRP A 112 20.26 1.75 2.83
C TRP A 112 19.35 3.00 2.80
N PRO A 113 18.93 3.53 3.96
CA PRO A 113 17.80 4.46 4.04
C PRO A 113 18.08 5.94 3.72
N THR A 114 19.34 6.40 3.67
CA THR A 114 19.63 7.85 3.72
C THR A 114 19.97 8.50 2.37
N THR A 115 20.27 7.75 1.31
CA THR A 115 20.95 8.33 0.13
C THR A 115 20.07 9.19 -0.76
N SER A 116 18.76 8.93 -0.88
CA SER A 116 17.90 9.76 -1.75
C SER A 116 17.70 11.17 -1.18
N TRP A 117 17.44 11.27 0.12
CA TRP A 117 17.21 12.55 0.80
C TRP A 117 18.42 13.48 0.73
N HIS A 118 19.62 12.92 0.90
CA HIS A 118 20.87 13.69 0.73
C HIS A 118 21.04 14.20 -0.70
N ARG A 119 20.63 13.43 -1.73
CA ARG A 119 20.72 13.92 -3.12
C ARG A 119 19.81 15.12 -3.37
N CYS A 120 18.61 15.14 -2.80
CA CYS A 120 17.72 16.31 -2.86
C CYS A 120 18.33 17.55 -2.21
N SER A 121 18.99 17.39 -1.07
CA SER A 121 19.52 18.52 -0.30
C SER A 121 20.88 19.00 -0.76
N ASP A 122 21.73 18.10 -1.28
CA ASP A 122 23.17 18.35 -1.39
C ASP A 122 23.58 18.82 -2.79
N GLY A 123 22.63 19.06 -3.70
CA GLY A 123 22.89 19.58 -5.04
C GLY A 123 23.88 18.73 -5.85
N GLY A 124 23.93 17.41 -5.60
CA GLY A 124 24.82 16.48 -6.29
C GLY A 124 26.16 16.17 -5.62
N ARG A 125 26.45 16.69 -4.41
CA ARG A 125 27.62 16.27 -3.64
C ARG A 125 27.38 14.90 -3.01
N SER A 126 28.15 13.89 -3.40
CA SER A 126 28.04 12.55 -2.81
C SER A 126 28.76 12.53 -1.46
N PRO A 127 28.11 12.11 -0.35
CA PRO A 127 28.79 11.99 0.94
C PRO A 127 29.78 10.81 0.93
N PRO A 128 30.92 10.91 1.65
CA PRO A 128 31.86 9.80 1.77
C PRO A 128 31.22 8.63 2.53
N ALA A 129 31.54 7.40 2.12
CA ALA A 129 30.95 6.14 2.60
C ALA A 129 30.90 5.97 4.14
N ALA A 130 31.75 6.67 4.88
CA ALA A 130 31.83 6.61 6.34
C ALA A 130 30.76 7.43 7.09
N ALA A 131 30.14 8.43 6.47
CA ALA A 131 29.15 9.31 7.12
C ALA A 131 27.74 8.68 7.24
N ILE A 132 27.55 7.48 6.72
CA ILE A 132 26.24 6.90 6.40
C ILE A 132 25.67 6.06 7.57
N SER A 133 26.46 5.80 8.62
CA SER A 133 26.07 4.86 9.70
C SER A 133 25.27 5.48 10.86
N SER A 134 25.18 6.81 10.96
CA SER A 134 24.56 7.48 12.11
C SER A 134 23.85 8.79 11.72
N GLY A 135 22.82 8.69 10.88
CA GLY A 135 22.01 9.85 10.50
C GLY A 135 20.76 9.99 11.37
N THR A 136 20.83 10.76 12.46
CA THR A 136 19.63 11.31 13.09
C THR A 136 19.22 12.54 12.28
N LEU A 137 18.06 12.49 11.62
CA LEU A 137 17.51 13.64 10.89
C LEU A 137 17.16 14.73 11.92
N ARG A 138 17.96 15.80 11.98
CA ARG A 138 17.55 17.06 12.60
C ARG A 138 17.09 17.98 11.48
N ALA A 139 15.82 18.37 11.57
CA ALA A 139 15.25 19.47 10.80
C ALA A 139 15.93 20.80 11.18
#